data_AF-A0A7Z0WTL0-F1
#
_entry.id   AF-A0A7Z0WTL0-F1
#
_cell.length_a   1.000
_cell.length_b   1.000
_cell.length_c   1.000
_cell.angle_alpha   90.00
_cell.angle_beta   90.00
_cell.angle_gamma   90.00
#
_symmetry.space_group_name_H-M   'P 1'
#
loop_
_entity.id
_entity.type
_entity.pdbx_description
1 polymer ?
#
loop_
_entity_poly.entity_id
_entity_poly.type
_entity_poly.pdbx_seq_one_letter_code
_entity_poly.pdbx_strand_id
1 'polypeptide(L)'
;MLAAGGGHAHLDLGDGIGSLLLRVVLLAAVAAVSAFALLRGFLGEPTRFARVAVTVLASSAATMQLLVSGGLNLPDQVVPLLLAALAAPIYLVLSRDERFAPAVGFGRRAAPLVFAAVAVLALVQLALAWLTGAGDVRTSVVLHTGVLLGLVALVWFAVAAPRGRWASAALRVGAALLAMAMLAGTAQAVTLRRPEPTPGVANAVRLEVGGRVVDVTVVPNLPGWNLVHVDDPDASVGLSAGAHQPVWPRAGTTGGWVSVDLPPGRSDLWVRSGAATATFFTTTGDTGRSSPVLAGADGPECASALLGRMLVAGTATGGEPCPSDGLDPIDAAALVDLVDAVEADRAALITDSSPRGVEAAAAVRVAARATGLTLVPPDTPGVPLVITSGWTDAATDRDRPVYLAPWLLTEPLLADGQHIALRYDPNGESFRRYRYELSESYSTQSASAAGYRAWLAERREPETGPVRVQATSRLDRDGVSLP
;
A
#
# COMPACT_ATOMS: atom_id res chain seq x y z
N MET A 1 -28.06 -8.93 -28.35
CA MET A 1 -27.08 -8.26 -29.24
C MET A 1 -26.97 -6.82 -28.78
N LEU A 2 -25.73 -6.35 -28.50
CA LEU A 2 -25.34 -5.12 -27.77
C LEU A 2 -25.29 -5.26 -26.24
N ALA A 3 -24.34 -6.08 -25.77
CA ALA A 3 -23.64 -5.90 -24.50
C ALA A 3 -22.17 -6.22 -24.76
N ALA A 4 -21.46 -5.28 -25.38
CA ALA A 4 -20.00 -5.32 -25.46
C ALA A 4 -19.48 -4.54 -24.26
N GLY A 5 -19.22 -5.25 -23.16
CA GLY A 5 -18.43 -4.73 -22.05
C GLY A 5 -17.01 -4.54 -22.55
N GLY A 6 -16.69 -3.33 -22.98
CA GLY A 6 -15.35 -2.95 -23.39
C GLY A 6 -14.44 -2.99 -22.17
N GLY A 7 -13.60 -4.02 -22.11
CA GLY A 7 -12.38 -3.96 -21.31
C GLY A 7 -11.57 -2.76 -21.80
N HIS A 8 -11.43 -1.75 -20.96
CA HIS A 8 -10.54 -0.62 -21.22
C HIS A 8 -9.11 -1.15 -21.19
N ALA A 9 -8.59 -1.47 -22.36
CA ALA A 9 -7.16 -1.65 -22.56
C ALA A 9 -6.49 -0.32 -22.22
N HIS A 10 -5.86 -0.25 -21.05
CA HIS A 10 -4.97 0.84 -20.70
C HIS A 10 -3.83 0.82 -21.73
N LEU A 11 -3.63 1.95 -22.40
CA LEU A 11 -2.53 2.14 -23.33
C LEU A 11 -1.21 2.01 -22.54
N ASP A 12 -0.54 0.87 -22.66
CA ASP A 12 0.84 0.64 -22.24
C ASP A 12 1.77 1.57 -23.06
N LEU A 13 1.92 2.81 -22.57
CA LEU A 13 2.85 3.80 -23.10
C LEU A 13 4.20 3.63 -22.40
N GLY A 14 4.95 2.55 -22.71
CA GLY A 14 6.37 2.37 -22.37
C GLY A 14 6.86 3.15 -21.12
N ASP A 15 6.56 2.62 -19.94
CA ASP A 15 6.31 3.42 -18.72
C ASP A 15 7.51 4.11 -18.06
N GLY A 16 8.76 3.68 -18.33
CA GLY A 16 9.92 4.34 -17.76
C GLY A 16 10.22 5.72 -18.38
N ILE A 17 10.02 5.84 -19.70
CA ILE A 17 10.16 7.14 -20.40
C ILE A 17 8.85 7.91 -20.28
N GLY A 18 7.71 7.23 -20.32
CA GLY A 18 6.37 7.83 -20.22
C GLY A 18 6.18 8.60 -18.92
N SER A 19 6.45 7.99 -17.77
CA SER A 19 6.29 8.60 -16.44
C SER A 19 7.23 9.80 -16.24
N LEU A 20 8.51 9.66 -16.62
CA LEU A 20 9.48 10.75 -16.51
C LEU A 20 9.14 11.91 -17.45
N LEU A 21 8.82 11.61 -18.71
CA LEU A 21 8.40 12.62 -19.69
C LEU A 21 7.15 13.35 -19.20
N LEU A 22 6.16 12.62 -18.69
CA LEU A 22 4.92 13.19 -18.22
C LEU A 22 5.14 14.07 -16.97
N ARG A 23 6.03 13.68 -16.06
CA ARG A 23 6.49 14.54 -14.95
C ARG A 23 7.19 15.80 -15.47
N VAL A 24 8.12 15.69 -16.42
CA VAL A 24 8.81 16.84 -17.00
C VAL A 24 7.83 17.80 -17.70
N VAL A 25 6.88 17.25 -18.46
CA VAL A 25 5.81 18.02 -19.13
C VAL A 25 4.92 18.70 -18.11
N LEU A 26 4.51 18.00 -17.05
CA LEU A 26 3.72 18.55 -15.96
C LEU A 26 4.47 19.70 -15.26
N LEU A 27 5.75 19.51 -14.92
CA LEU A 27 6.59 20.55 -14.31
C LEU A 27 6.70 21.79 -15.19
N ALA A 28 6.93 21.60 -16.49
CA ALA A 28 6.99 22.71 -17.46
C ALA A 28 5.63 23.41 -17.60
N ALA A 29 4.53 22.67 -17.62
CA ALA A 29 3.19 23.21 -17.75
C ALA A 29 2.78 24.02 -16.51
N VAL A 30 3.01 23.49 -15.30
CA VAL A 30 2.76 24.21 -14.04
C VAL A 30 3.59 25.50 -14.00
N ALA A 31 4.87 25.44 -14.37
CA ALA A 31 5.71 26.63 -14.41
C ALA A 31 5.20 27.69 -15.40
N ALA A 32 4.79 27.30 -16.61
CA ALA A 32 4.28 28.21 -17.63
C ALA A 32 2.93 28.86 -17.23
N VAL A 33 2.02 28.08 -16.64
CA VAL A 33 0.71 28.57 -16.17
C VAL A 33 0.88 29.53 -15.00
N SER A 34 1.76 29.20 -14.05
CA SER A 34 2.12 30.09 -12.94
C SER A 34 2.80 31.37 -13.42
N ALA A 35 3.72 31.27 -14.39
CA ALA A 35 4.37 32.44 -14.97
C ALA A 35 3.37 33.38 -15.65
N PHE A 36 2.38 32.84 -16.38
CA PHE A 36 1.29 33.64 -16.94
C PHE A 36 0.52 34.39 -15.85
N ALA A 37 0.19 33.74 -14.74
CA ALA A 37 -0.54 34.36 -13.63
C ALA A 37 0.26 35.50 -12.98
N LEU A 38 1.55 35.29 -12.75
CA LEU A 38 2.46 36.28 -12.18
C LEU A 38 2.67 37.49 -13.10
N LEU A 39 2.86 37.26 -14.40
CA LEU A 39 3.17 38.31 -15.37
C LEU A 39 1.94 39.12 -15.80
N ARG A 40 0.73 38.55 -15.70
CA ARG A 40 -0.52 39.23 -16.11
C ARG A 40 -0.77 40.56 -15.39
N GLY A 41 -0.21 40.76 -14.20
CA GLY A 41 -0.30 42.05 -13.50
C GLY A 41 0.45 43.19 -14.19
N PHE A 42 1.54 42.84 -14.88
CA PHE A 42 2.50 43.77 -15.51
C PHE A 42 2.31 43.88 -17.03
N LEU A 43 1.81 42.81 -17.64
CA LEU A 43 1.48 42.77 -19.06
C LEU A 43 0.09 43.35 -19.31
N GLY A 44 -0.12 43.91 -20.50
CA GLY A 44 -1.43 44.39 -20.96
C GLY A 44 -2.47 43.28 -21.08
N GLU A 45 -3.64 43.59 -21.65
CA GLU A 45 -4.68 42.59 -21.83
C GLU A 45 -4.17 41.39 -22.66
N PRO A 46 -4.32 40.15 -22.15
CA PRO A 46 -3.81 38.99 -22.86
C PRO A 46 -4.59 38.77 -24.15
N THR A 47 -3.83 38.52 -25.22
CA THR A 47 -4.38 38.15 -26.52
C THR A 47 -5.28 36.93 -26.38
N ARG A 48 -6.22 36.75 -27.31
CA ARG A 48 -7.09 35.56 -27.32
C ARG A 48 -6.26 34.28 -27.39
N PHE A 49 -5.18 34.29 -28.18
CA PHE A 49 -4.26 33.16 -28.31
C PHE A 49 -3.62 32.80 -26.96
N ALA A 50 -3.09 33.78 -26.22
CA ALA A 50 -2.49 33.52 -24.91
C ALA A 50 -3.50 32.89 -23.93
N ARG A 51 -4.75 33.37 -23.93
CA ARG A 51 -5.82 32.79 -23.11
C ARG A 51 -6.15 31.35 -23.50
N VAL A 52 -6.24 31.05 -24.79
CA VAL A 52 -6.46 29.67 -25.28
C VAL A 52 -5.29 28.78 -24.86
N ALA A 53 -4.05 29.20 -25.12
CA ALA A 53 -2.86 28.42 -24.85
C ALA A 53 -2.75 28.05 -23.35
N VAL A 54 -2.92 29.02 -22.45
CA VAL A 54 -2.87 28.79 -21.00
C VAL A 54 -4.00 27.89 -20.53
N THR A 55 -5.22 28.10 -21.04
CA THR A 55 -6.38 27.29 -20.67
C THR A 55 -6.21 25.83 -21.09
N VAL A 56 -5.73 25.59 -22.31
CA VAL A 56 -5.42 24.25 -22.81
C VAL A 56 -4.28 23.63 -22.02
N LEU A 57 -3.17 24.35 -21.83
CA LEU A 57 -1.99 23.86 -21.11
C LEU A 57 -2.31 23.46 -19.67
N ALA A 58 -3.04 24.30 -18.94
CA ALA A 58 -3.42 24.01 -17.56
C ALA A 58 -4.45 22.86 -17.48
N SER A 59 -5.35 22.72 -18.45
CA SER A 59 -6.30 21.60 -18.50
C SER A 59 -5.61 20.27 -18.81
N SER A 60 -4.66 20.28 -19.75
CA SER A 60 -3.81 19.11 -20.05
C SER A 60 -2.97 18.73 -18.85
N ALA A 61 -2.34 19.71 -18.18
CA ALA A 61 -1.56 19.47 -16.96
C ALA A 61 -2.43 18.89 -15.84
N ALA A 62 -3.64 19.41 -15.64
CA ALA A 62 -4.56 18.89 -14.63
C ALA A 62 -5.01 17.46 -14.94
N THR A 63 -5.23 17.14 -16.22
CA THR A 63 -5.56 15.78 -16.66
C THR A 63 -4.38 14.82 -16.46
N MET A 64 -3.16 15.24 -16.82
CA MET A 64 -1.93 14.48 -16.56
C MET A 64 -1.72 14.26 -15.06
N GLN A 65 -2.00 15.28 -14.23
CA GLN A 65 -1.91 15.20 -12.78
C GLN A 65 -2.87 14.16 -12.20
N LEU A 66 -4.09 14.03 -12.75
CA LEU A 66 -5.04 12.98 -12.37
C LEU A 66 -4.55 11.58 -12.73
N LEU A 67 -3.86 11.43 -13.87
CA LEU A 67 -3.32 10.15 -14.31
C LEU A 67 -2.11 9.69 -13.47
N VAL A 68 -1.32 10.65 -12.95
CA VAL A 68 -0.15 10.36 -12.11
C VAL A 68 -0.50 10.21 -10.65
N SER A 69 -1.55 10.88 -10.19
CA SER A 69 -1.94 10.81 -8.79
C SER A 69 -2.46 9.40 -8.47
N GLY A 70 -1.76 8.68 -7.59
CA GLY A 70 -2.25 7.43 -7.00
C GLY A 70 -3.40 7.62 -6.00
N GLY A 71 -4.00 8.81 -5.96
CA GLY A 71 -5.10 9.18 -5.07
C GLY A 71 -5.27 10.70 -4.97
N LEU A 72 -6.49 11.14 -4.63
CA LEU A 72 -6.82 12.54 -4.32
C LEU A 72 -7.38 12.64 -2.91
N ASN A 73 -7.10 13.73 -2.21
CA ASN A 73 -7.74 14.07 -0.95
C ASN A 73 -9.13 14.71 -1.19
N LEU A 74 -9.95 14.05 -2.01
CA LEU A 74 -11.29 14.48 -2.40
C LEU A 74 -12.21 13.26 -2.51
N PRO A 75 -13.50 13.37 -2.15
CA PRO A 75 -14.47 12.32 -2.44
C PRO A 75 -14.56 12.05 -3.95
N ASP A 76 -14.71 10.79 -4.37
CA ASP A 76 -14.76 10.40 -5.78
C ASP A 76 -15.85 11.14 -6.57
N GLN A 77 -16.94 11.54 -5.91
CA GLN A 77 -18.04 12.29 -6.52
C GLN A 77 -17.61 13.70 -6.99
N VAL A 78 -16.47 14.21 -6.52
CA VAL A 78 -15.93 15.52 -6.91
C VAL A 78 -15.13 15.45 -8.22
N VAL A 79 -14.60 14.28 -8.59
CA VAL A 79 -13.77 14.13 -9.81
C VAL A 79 -14.53 14.53 -11.09
N PRO A 80 -15.78 14.09 -11.33
CA PRO A 80 -16.55 14.55 -12.50
C PRO A 80 -16.79 16.06 -12.51
N LEU A 81 -16.96 16.69 -11.34
CA LEU A 81 -17.14 18.13 -11.22
C LEU A 81 -15.85 18.89 -11.57
N LEU A 82 -14.69 18.36 -11.19
CA LEU A 82 -13.39 18.94 -11.57
C LEU A 82 -13.16 18.86 -13.07
N LEU A 83 -13.47 17.73 -13.70
CA LEU A 83 -13.35 17.57 -15.16
C LEU A 83 -14.27 18.55 -15.90
N ALA A 84 -15.51 18.72 -15.44
CA ALA A 84 -16.42 19.73 -15.98
C ALA A 84 -15.87 21.16 -15.78
N ALA A 85 -15.28 21.45 -14.61
CA ALA A 85 -14.66 22.74 -14.31
C ALA A 85 -13.41 23.03 -15.18
N LEU A 86 -12.69 22.01 -15.66
CA LEU A 86 -11.58 22.15 -16.60
C LEU A 86 -12.07 22.37 -18.04
N ALA A 87 -13.13 21.67 -18.45
CA ALA A 87 -13.69 21.76 -19.80
C ALA A 87 -14.40 23.09 -20.07
N ALA A 88 -15.12 23.64 -19.07
CA ALA A 88 -15.94 24.84 -19.26
C ALA A 88 -15.13 26.07 -19.71
N PRO A 89 -13.97 26.43 -19.14
CA PRO A 89 -13.15 27.55 -19.60
C PRO A 89 -12.66 27.39 -21.04
N ILE A 90 -12.31 26.16 -21.48
CA ILE A 90 -11.96 25.89 -22.88
C ILE A 90 -13.12 26.31 -23.78
N TYR A 91 -14.34 25.89 -23.45
CA TYR A 91 -15.55 26.28 -24.17
C TYR A 91 -15.78 27.81 -24.14
N LEU A 92 -15.61 28.47 -22.99
CA LEU A 92 -15.81 29.92 -22.84
C LEU A 92 -14.84 30.78 -23.68
N VAL A 93 -13.64 30.28 -23.99
CA VAL A 93 -12.65 30.98 -24.82
C VAL A 93 -12.81 30.65 -26.30
N LEU A 94 -13.18 29.41 -26.63
CA LEU A 94 -13.31 28.95 -28.01
C LEU A 94 -14.66 29.30 -28.63
N SER A 95 -15.75 29.32 -27.85
CA SER A 95 -17.10 29.56 -28.37
C SER A 95 -17.20 30.91 -29.09
N ARG A 96 -17.71 30.85 -30.31
CA ARG A 96 -18.07 32.01 -31.17
C ARG A 96 -19.55 32.02 -31.53
N ASP A 97 -20.30 31.03 -31.05
CA ASP A 97 -21.70 30.83 -31.41
C ASP A 97 -22.58 31.77 -30.58
N GLU A 98 -23.27 32.69 -31.26
CA GLU A 98 -24.13 33.68 -30.65
C GLU A 98 -25.29 33.05 -29.86
N ARG A 99 -25.72 31.83 -30.22
CA ARG A 99 -26.77 31.10 -29.50
C ARG A 99 -26.42 30.84 -28.04
N PHE A 100 -25.13 30.72 -27.73
CA PHE A 100 -24.63 30.49 -26.38
C PHE A 100 -24.07 31.75 -25.72
N ALA A 101 -24.22 32.93 -26.32
CA ALA A 101 -23.75 34.18 -25.74
C ALA A 101 -24.26 34.44 -24.30
N PRO A 102 -25.52 34.15 -23.94
CA PRO A 102 -26.00 34.31 -22.57
C PRO A 102 -25.27 33.39 -21.58
N ALA A 103 -25.06 32.12 -21.96
CA ALA A 103 -24.35 31.14 -21.14
C ALA A 103 -22.86 31.49 -20.99
N VAL A 104 -22.20 31.91 -22.07
CA VAL A 104 -20.80 32.39 -22.05
C VAL A 104 -20.67 33.64 -21.17
N GLY A 105 -21.63 34.57 -21.28
CA GLY A 105 -21.69 35.77 -20.46
C GLY A 105 -21.95 35.47 -18.98
N PHE A 106 -22.73 34.44 -18.66
CA PHE A 106 -22.90 33.95 -17.29
C PHE A 106 -21.62 33.30 -16.77
N GLY A 107 -21.01 32.39 -17.53
CA GLY A 107 -19.77 31.72 -17.15
C GLY A 107 -18.62 32.69 -16.86
N ARG A 108 -18.43 33.72 -17.71
CA ARG A 108 -17.42 34.77 -17.47
C ARG A 108 -17.70 35.63 -16.24
N ARG A 109 -18.98 35.81 -15.88
CA ARG A 109 -19.39 36.51 -14.65
C ARG A 109 -19.19 35.65 -13.41
N ALA A 110 -19.38 34.34 -13.51
CA ALA A 110 -19.15 33.39 -12.43
C ALA A 110 -17.66 33.07 -12.23
N ALA A 111 -16.83 33.23 -13.27
CA ALA A 111 -15.41 32.88 -13.25
C ALA A 111 -14.60 33.42 -12.05
N PRO A 112 -14.74 34.69 -11.62
CA PRO A 112 -14.04 35.17 -10.42
C PRO A 112 -14.44 34.45 -9.13
N LEU A 113 -15.72 34.03 -9.00
CA LEU A 113 -16.21 33.29 -7.84
C LEU A 113 -15.68 31.85 -7.84
N VAL A 114 -15.73 31.20 -9.01
CA VAL A 114 -15.18 29.84 -9.18
C VAL A 114 -13.68 29.85 -8.90
N PHE A 115 -12.95 30.81 -9.45
CA PHE A 115 -11.53 31.02 -9.13
C PHE A 115 -11.31 31.15 -7.63
N ALA A 116 -12.03 32.07 -6.96
CA ALA A 116 -11.80 32.33 -5.54
C ALA A 116 -12.08 31.09 -4.67
N ALA A 117 -13.18 30.38 -4.92
CA ALA A 117 -13.54 29.18 -4.18
C ALA A 117 -12.48 28.07 -4.37
N VAL A 118 -12.10 27.78 -5.60
CA VAL A 118 -11.13 26.71 -5.91
C VAL A 118 -9.72 27.10 -5.45
N ALA A 119 -9.33 28.38 -5.56
CA ALA A 119 -8.03 28.88 -5.10
C ALA A 119 -7.88 28.74 -3.59
N VAL A 120 -8.93 29.03 -2.81
CA VAL A 120 -8.92 28.83 -1.36
C VAL A 120 -8.73 27.35 -1.03
N LEU A 121 -9.48 26.44 -1.68
CA LEU A 121 -9.31 25.00 -1.47
C LEU A 121 -7.90 24.53 -1.84
N ALA A 122 -7.34 25.01 -2.96
CA ALA A 122 -5.98 24.71 -3.38
C ALA A 122 -4.95 25.16 -2.34
N LEU A 123 -5.06 26.40 -1.84
CA LEU A 123 -4.16 26.94 -0.82
C LEU A 123 -4.28 26.19 0.51
N VAL A 124 -5.48 25.78 0.91
CA VAL A 124 -5.67 24.95 2.11
C VAL A 124 -4.95 23.61 1.96
N GLN A 125 -5.11 22.93 0.83
CA GLN A 125 -4.42 21.65 0.59
C GLN A 125 -2.89 21.83 0.57
N LEU A 126 -2.38 22.84 -0.16
CA LEU A 126 -0.94 23.14 -0.18
C LEU A 126 -0.40 23.48 1.22
N ALA A 127 -1.13 24.27 2.00
CA ALA A 127 -0.77 24.61 3.37
C ALA A 127 -0.79 23.38 4.29
N LEU A 128 -1.78 22.50 4.16
CA LEU A 128 -1.82 21.23 4.90
C LEU A 128 -0.59 20.37 4.57
N ALA A 129 -0.25 20.19 3.30
CA ALA A 129 0.95 19.45 2.89
C ALA A 129 2.24 20.03 3.49
N TRP A 130 2.33 21.35 3.62
CA TRP A 130 3.47 22.01 4.26
C TRP A 130 3.54 21.82 5.78
N LEU A 131 2.38 21.74 6.43
CA LEU A 131 2.29 21.66 7.89
C LEU A 131 2.31 20.23 8.43
N THR A 132 1.90 19.22 7.64
CA THR A 132 1.82 17.82 8.10
C THR A 132 3.13 17.05 8.07
N GLY A 133 4.25 17.72 7.77
CA GLY A 133 5.57 17.07 7.73
C GLY A 133 5.86 16.41 6.39
N ALA A 134 7.10 16.57 5.94
CA ALA A 134 7.63 15.97 4.72
C ALA A 134 7.91 14.48 4.93
N GLY A 135 7.27 13.59 4.16
CA GLY A 135 7.65 12.17 4.11
C GLY A 135 6.50 11.18 4.03
N ASP A 136 5.32 11.55 4.51
CA ASP A 136 4.17 10.64 4.52
C ASP A 136 3.48 10.56 3.14
N VAL A 137 2.98 9.36 2.81
CA VAL A 137 2.14 9.12 1.63
C VAL A 137 1.00 10.13 1.54
N ARG A 138 0.41 10.47 2.70
CA ARG A 138 -0.64 11.49 2.84
C ARG A 138 -0.21 12.87 2.35
N THR A 139 1.02 13.30 2.65
CA THR A 139 1.54 14.60 2.21
C THR A 139 1.62 14.68 0.69
N SER A 140 2.00 13.58 0.03
CA SER A 140 2.00 13.48 -1.44
C SER A 140 0.60 13.62 -2.04
N VAL A 141 -0.39 12.89 -1.49
CA VAL A 141 -1.79 12.95 -1.95
C VAL A 141 -2.38 14.36 -1.78
N VAL A 142 -2.14 14.99 -0.63
CA VAL A 142 -2.58 16.36 -0.34
C VAL A 142 -1.92 17.37 -1.30
N LEU A 143 -0.62 17.23 -1.56
CA LEU A 143 0.12 18.10 -2.48
C LEU A 143 -0.38 17.98 -3.92
N HIS A 144 -0.57 16.76 -4.42
CA HIS A 144 -1.14 16.50 -5.75
C HIS A 144 -2.54 17.09 -5.90
N THR A 145 -3.36 16.95 -4.86
CA THR A 145 -4.71 17.56 -4.81
C THR A 145 -4.63 19.09 -4.85
N GLY A 146 -3.71 19.70 -4.08
CA GLY A 146 -3.49 21.14 -4.07
C GLY A 146 -3.03 21.69 -5.43
N VAL A 147 -2.10 21.00 -6.11
CA VAL A 147 -1.64 21.36 -7.46
C VAL A 147 -2.77 21.24 -8.48
N LEU A 148 -3.55 20.15 -8.43
CA LEU A 148 -4.70 19.94 -9.32
C LEU A 148 -5.73 21.07 -9.19
N LEU A 149 -6.16 21.37 -7.96
CA LEU A 149 -7.08 22.47 -7.69
C LEU A 149 -6.48 23.83 -8.10
N GLY A 150 -5.18 24.02 -7.87
CA GLY A 150 -4.46 25.22 -8.30
C GLY A 150 -4.53 25.42 -9.82
N LEU A 151 -4.30 24.37 -10.60
CA LEU A 151 -4.44 24.40 -12.07
C LEU A 151 -5.87 24.75 -12.48
N VAL A 152 -6.88 24.10 -11.88
CA VAL A 152 -8.30 24.41 -12.13
C VAL A 152 -8.58 25.89 -11.87
N ALA A 153 -8.16 26.42 -10.73
CA ALA A 153 -8.34 27.84 -10.41
C ALA A 153 -7.64 28.74 -11.45
N LEU A 154 -6.37 28.48 -11.78
CA LEU A 154 -5.63 29.31 -12.76
C LEU A 154 -6.25 29.27 -14.18
N VAL A 155 -6.89 28.17 -14.58
CA VAL A 155 -7.71 28.11 -15.79
C VAL A 155 -8.87 29.11 -15.71
N TRP A 156 -9.62 29.12 -14.60
CA TRP A 156 -10.73 30.06 -14.40
C TRP A 156 -10.27 31.53 -14.31
N PHE A 157 -9.07 31.77 -13.76
CA PHE A 157 -8.44 33.09 -13.78
C PHE A 157 -8.17 33.59 -15.20
N ALA A 158 -7.76 32.71 -16.13
CA ALA A 158 -7.48 33.09 -17.51
C ALA A 158 -8.71 33.69 -18.22
N VAL A 159 -9.92 33.21 -17.88
CA VAL A 159 -11.20 33.60 -18.48
C VAL A 159 -11.98 34.65 -17.68
N ALA A 160 -11.56 34.95 -16.45
CA ALA A 160 -12.22 35.91 -15.58
C ALA A 160 -12.14 37.34 -16.12
N ALA A 161 -13.27 38.06 -16.04
CA ALA A 161 -13.42 39.46 -16.42
C ALA A 161 -14.05 40.26 -15.27
N PRO A 162 -13.30 40.56 -14.19
CA PRO A 162 -13.84 41.28 -13.05
C PRO A 162 -14.27 42.70 -13.43
N ARG A 163 -15.41 43.14 -12.89
CA ARG A 163 -15.89 44.53 -13.04
C ARG A 163 -15.33 45.37 -11.90
N GLY A 164 -14.43 46.29 -12.23
CA GLY A 164 -13.86 47.26 -11.29
C GLY A 164 -12.39 47.00 -10.91
N ARG A 165 -11.69 48.10 -10.62
CA ARG A 165 -10.25 48.10 -10.30
C ARG A 165 -9.88 47.22 -9.11
N TRP A 166 -10.68 47.27 -8.04
CA TRP A 166 -10.40 46.52 -6.81
C TRP A 166 -10.60 45.02 -6.98
N ALA A 167 -11.70 44.61 -7.63
CA ALA A 167 -11.93 43.21 -7.96
C ALA A 167 -10.83 42.66 -8.89
N SER A 168 -10.39 43.45 -9.87
CA SER A 168 -9.25 43.08 -10.71
C SER A 168 -7.95 42.97 -9.92
N ALA A 169 -7.66 43.90 -9.02
CA ALA A 169 -6.46 43.86 -8.19
C ALA A 169 -6.47 42.64 -7.27
N ALA A 170 -7.57 42.40 -6.54
CA ALA A 170 -7.73 41.26 -5.65
C ALA A 170 -7.59 39.92 -6.41
N LEU A 171 -8.20 39.81 -7.60
CA LEU A 171 -8.09 38.62 -8.43
C LEU A 171 -6.63 38.36 -8.88
N ARG A 172 -5.90 39.41 -9.27
CA ARG A 172 -4.49 39.31 -9.68
C ARG A 172 -3.58 38.93 -8.50
N VAL A 173 -3.79 39.55 -7.33
CA VAL A 173 -3.03 39.20 -6.12
C VAL A 173 -3.31 37.76 -5.71
N GLY A 174 -4.57 37.33 -5.71
CA GLY A 174 -4.93 35.94 -5.43
C GLY A 174 -4.29 34.95 -6.40
N ALA A 175 -4.29 35.25 -7.70
CA ALA A 175 -3.67 34.40 -8.72
C ALA A 175 -2.15 34.35 -8.58
N ALA A 176 -1.51 35.48 -8.25
CA ALA A 176 -0.08 35.53 -7.99
C ALA A 176 0.30 34.71 -6.75
N LEU A 177 -0.46 34.84 -5.65
CA LEU A 177 -0.24 34.04 -4.44
C LEU A 177 -0.39 32.54 -4.71
N LEU A 178 -1.44 32.13 -5.42
CA LEU A 178 -1.65 30.75 -5.81
C LEU A 178 -0.54 30.23 -6.73
N ALA A 179 -0.13 31.01 -7.73
CA ALA A 179 0.96 30.64 -8.63
C ALA A 179 2.30 30.46 -7.89
N MET A 180 2.62 31.37 -6.96
CA MET A 180 3.79 31.22 -6.07
C MET A 180 3.67 29.95 -5.22
N ALA A 181 2.50 29.68 -4.66
CA ALA A 181 2.27 28.49 -3.84
C ALA A 181 2.42 27.20 -4.65
N MET A 182 1.92 27.17 -5.88
CA MET A 182 2.08 26.03 -6.79
C MET A 182 3.53 25.82 -7.20
N LEU A 183 4.27 26.89 -7.52
CA LEU A 183 5.69 26.81 -7.82
C LEU A 183 6.49 26.30 -6.62
N ALA A 184 6.21 26.82 -5.42
CA ALA A 184 6.83 26.36 -4.18
C ALA A 184 6.49 24.89 -3.87
N GLY A 185 5.23 24.49 -4.01
CA GLY A 185 4.79 23.11 -3.80
C GLY A 185 5.40 22.14 -4.81
N THR A 186 5.53 22.56 -6.06
CA THR A 186 6.18 21.78 -7.13
C THR A 186 7.69 21.68 -6.91
N ALA A 187 8.36 22.78 -6.56
CA ALA A 187 9.76 22.78 -6.20
C ALA A 187 10.01 21.86 -5.01
N GLN A 188 9.14 21.93 -3.98
CA GLN A 188 9.19 21.04 -2.85
C GLN A 188 9.02 19.58 -3.26
N ALA A 189 8.01 19.24 -4.07
CA ALA A 189 7.81 17.87 -4.57
C ALA A 189 9.06 17.29 -5.25
N VAL A 190 9.77 18.12 -6.01
CA VAL A 190 11.01 17.73 -6.70
C VAL A 190 12.20 17.61 -5.73
N THR A 191 12.25 18.43 -4.68
CA THR A 191 13.34 18.41 -3.69
C THR A 191 13.12 17.46 -2.52
N LEU A 192 11.87 17.05 -2.26
CA LEU A 192 11.52 16.10 -1.22
C LEU A 192 12.20 14.77 -1.54
N ARG A 193 13.31 14.52 -0.86
CA ARG A 193 13.92 13.19 -0.83
C ARG A 193 12.92 12.27 -0.17
N ARG A 194 12.77 11.05 -0.69
CA ARG A 194 12.10 9.99 0.07
C ARG A 194 12.73 9.94 1.47
N PRO A 195 11.94 9.80 2.54
CA PRO A 195 12.49 9.61 3.88
C PRO A 195 13.60 8.58 3.82
N GLU A 196 14.74 8.87 4.43
CA GLU A 196 15.79 7.88 4.52
C GLU A 196 15.23 6.68 5.30
N PRO A 197 15.40 5.44 4.79
CA PRO A 197 14.98 4.24 5.51
C PRO A 197 15.56 4.29 6.92
N THR A 198 14.70 4.08 7.90
CA THR A 198 15.10 4.13 9.30
C THR A 198 15.48 2.71 9.73
N PRO A 199 16.64 2.53 10.38
CA PRO A 199 17.05 1.23 10.92
C PRO A 199 15.98 0.59 11.80
N GLY A 200 15.75 -0.71 11.63
CA GLY A 200 14.75 -1.47 12.37
C GLY A 200 13.31 -1.24 11.92
N VAL A 201 13.04 -0.27 11.06
CA VAL A 201 11.72 -0.09 10.45
C VAL A 201 11.71 -0.86 9.14
N ALA A 202 10.71 -1.73 8.94
CA ALA A 202 10.57 -2.46 7.68
C ALA A 202 10.52 -1.48 6.49
N ASN A 203 11.39 -1.71 5.52
CA ASN A 203 11.52 -0.83 4.36
C ASN A 203 10.66 -1.38 3.22
N ALA A 204 9.47 -0.79 3.05
CA ALA A 204 8.55 -1.12 1.97
C ALA A 204 8.66 -0.09 0.85
N VAL A 205 8.96 -0.55 -0.36
CA VAL A 205 9.20 0.29 -1.53
C VAL A 205 8.50 -0.28 -2.74
N ARG A 206 7.76 0.59 -3.43
CA ARG A 206 7.24 0.36 -4.78
C ARG A 206 8.30 0.73 -5.82
N LEU A 207 8.76 -0.25 -6.59
CA LEU A 207 9.75 -0.11 -7.64
C LEU A 207 9.10 -0.26 -9.01
N GLU A 208 9.64 0.44 -10.00
CA GLU A 208 9.30 0.21 -11.39
C GLU A 208 10.46 -0.52 -12.05
N VAL A 209 10.24 -1.77 -12.48
CA VAL A 209 11.24 -2.65 -13.07
C VAL A 209 10.77 -3.08 -14.45
N GLY A 210 11.34 -2.48 -15.49
CA GLY A 210 10.99 -2.82 -16.88
C GLY A 210 9.52 -2.54 -17.22
N GLY A 211 8.95 -1.47 -16.68
CA GLY A 211 7.54 -1.09 -16.87
C GLY A 211 6.55 -1.84 -15.97
N ARG A 212 7.01 -2.78 -15.14
CA ARG A 212 6.19 -3.41 -14.12
C ARG A 212 6.39 -2.72 -12.78
N VAL A 213 5.29 -2.51 -12.07
CA VAL A 213 5.34 -2.10 -10.68
C VAL A 213 5.57 -3.33 -9.82
N VAL A 214 6.60 -3.31 -9.00
CA VAL A 214 7.02 -4.40 -8.12
C VAL A 214 7.13 -3.83 -6.71
N ASP A 215 6.33 -4.33 -5.79
CA ASP A 215 6.37 -3.98 -4.37
C ASP A 215 7.38 -4.89 -3.62
N VAL A 216 8.31 -4.23 -2.94
CA VAL A 216 9.42 -4.87 -2.22
C VAL A 216 9.35 -4.50 -0.76
N THR A 217 9.42 -5.49 0.14
CA THR A 217 9.45 -5.25 1.60
C THR A 217 10.68 -5.92 2.22
N VAL A 218 11.48 -5.15 2.96
CA VAL A 218 12.66 -5.65 3.68
C VAL A 218 12.39 -5.67 5.17
N VAL A 219 12.51 -6.83 5.82
CA VAL A 219 12.23 -7.04 7.25
C VAL A 219 13.40 -7.78 7.93
N PRO A 220 13.91 -7.35 9.10
CA PRO A 220 13.50 -6.17 9.88
C PRO A 220 14.19 -4.85 9.49
N ASN A 221 15.03 -4.85 8.45
CA ASN A 221 15.92 -3.74 8.11
C ASN A 221 16.93 -3.43 9.24
N LEU A 222 17.58 -4.47 9.77
CA LEU A 222 18.67 -4.41 10.76
C LEU A 222 19.93 -5.10 10.21
N PRO A 223 21.12 -4.90 10.79
CA PRO A 223 22.33 -5.56 10.30
C PRO A 223 22.20 -7.08 10.45
N GLY A 224 22.64 -7.85 9.45
CA GLY A 224 22.50 -9.30 9.40
C GLY A 224 21.47 -9.80 8.39
N TRP A 225 20.95 -11.00 8.62
CA TRP A 225 19.93 -11.64 7.78
C TRP A 225 18.59 -10.89 7.78
N ASN A 226 18.18 -10.39 6.62
CA ASN A 226 16.88 -9.80 6.39
C ASN A 226 16.12 -10.65 5.38
N LEU A 227 14.80 -10.70 5.53
CA LEU A 227 13.92 -11.25 4.50
C LEU A 227 13.45 -10.13 3.59
N VAL A 228 13.59 -10.36 2.29
CA VAL A 228 13.06 -9.50 1.25
C VAL A 228 11.90 -10.23 0.59
N HIS A 229 10.71 -9.66 0.74
CA HIS A 229 9.52 -10.04 -0.02
C HIS A 229 9.46 -9.22 -1.30
N VAL A 230 9.10 -9.87 -2.40
CA VAL A 230 8.85 -9.25 -3.70
C VAL A 230 7.55 -9.83 -4.26
N ASP A 231 6.62 -8.97 -4.68
CA ASP A 231 5.33 -9.37 -5.26
C ASP A 231 5.42 -9.89 -6.71
N ASP A 232 6.64 -10.11 -7.22
CA ASP A 232 6.92 -10.72 -8.51
C ASP A 232 7.68 -12.04 -8.30
N PRO A 233 7.07 -13.21 -8.61
CA PRO A 233 7.68 -14.52 -8.40
C PRO A 233 8.89 -14.78 -9.31
N ASP A 234 9.05 -14.04 -10.41
CA ASP A 234 10.18 -14.17 -11.34
C ASP A 234 11.34 -13.22 -11.00
N ALA A 235 11.23 -12.48 -9.88
CA ALA A 235 12.23 -11.52 -9.48
C ALA A 235 13.50 -12.15 -8.91
N SER A 236 14.55 -11.34 -8.83
CA SER A 236 15.77 -11.69 -8.10
C SER A 236 16.33 -10.45 -7.42
N VAL A 237 16.87 -10.62 -6.21
CA VAL A 237 17.35 -9.52 -5.36
C VAL A 237 18.82 -9.74 -5.01
N GLY A 238 19.60 -8.65 -4.95
CA GLY A 238 21.00 -8.71 -4.58
C GLY A 238 21.57 -7.38 -4.09
N LEU A 239 22.78 -7.43 -3.54
CA LEU A 239 23.54 -6.24 -3.11
C LEU A 239 24.36 -5.60 -4.24
N SER A 240 24.31 -6.17 -5.45
CA SER A 240 24.97 -5.60 -6.63
C SER A 240 24.22 -5.98 -7.90
N ALA A 241 24.39 -5.17 -8.95
CA ALA A 241 23.76 -5.38 -10.25
C ALA A 241 24.13 -6.72 -10.93
N GLY A 242 25.22 -7.39 -10.51
CA GLY A 242 25.68 -8.65 -11.07
C GLY A 242 25.38 -9.88 -10.21
N ALA A 243 25.04 -9.70 -8.93
CA ALA A 243 24.91 -10.79 -7.97
C ALA A 243 23.52 -10.79 -7.34
N HIS A 244 22.53 -11.24 -8.12
CA HIS A 244 21.15 -11.42 -7.66
C HIS A 244 20.87 -12.87 -7.30
N GLN A 245 20.08 -13.09 -6.26
CA GLN A 245 19.52 -14.37 -5.90
C GLN A 245 18.05 -14.41 -6.31
N PRO A 246 17.57 -15.48 -6.97
CA PRO A 246 16.15 -15.61 -7.28
C PRO A 246 15.32 -15.60 -6.00
N VAL A 247 14.16 -14.96 -6.08
CA VAL A 247 13.14 -15.10 -5.04
C VAL A 247 12.48 -16.47 -5.17
N TRP A 248 12.05 -17.03 -4.06
CA TRP A 248 11.36 -18.33 -4.04
C TRP A 248 10.00 -18.20 -3.38
N PRO A 249 8.97 -18.87 -3.90
CA PRO A 249 7.71 -18.98 -3.18
C PRO A 249 7.97 -19.68 -1.85
N ARG A 250 7.34 -19.17 -0.80
CA ARG A 250 7.37 -19.79 0.53
C ARG A 250 5.94 -20.13 0.94
N ALA A 251 5.79 -21.26 1.60
CA ALA A 251 4.48 -21.70 2.04
C ALA A 251 3.86 -20.69 3.01
N GLY A 252 2.55 -20.45 2.86
CA GLY A 252 1.79 -19.55 3.71
C GLY A 252 2.05 -18.06 3.50
N THR A 253 2.76 -17.70 2.44
CA THR A 253 2.94 -16.33 1.99
C THR A 253 2.53 -16.13 0.54
N THR A 254 2.41 -14.87 0.16
CA THR A 254 2.31 -14.40 -1.21
C THR A 254 3.70 -14.07 -1.76
N GLY A 255 3.78 -13.87 -3.08
CA GLY A 255 4.97 -13.41 -3.77
C GLY A 255 6.18 -14.36 -3.66
N GLY A 256 7.36 -13.78 -3.83
CA GLY A 256 8.63 -14.45 -3.68
C GLY A 256 9.43 -13.88 -2.51
N TRP A 257 10.22 -14.74 -1.88
CA TRP A 257 11.03 -14.40 -0.71
C TRP A 257 12.49 -14.78 -0.93
N VAL A 258 13.39 -13.93 -0.44
CA VAL A 258 14.83 -14.20 -0.42
C VAL A 258 15.48 -13.62 0.83
N SER A 259 16.44 -14.36 1.37
CA SER A 259 17.21 -13.93 2.53
C SER A 259 18.45 -13.17 2.05
N VAL A 260 18.67 -11.96 2.57
CA VAL A 260 19.82 -11.11 2.24
C VAL A 260 20.54 -10.72 3.52
N ASP A 261 21.84 -11.00 3.60
CA ASP A 261 22.69 -10.53 4.70
C ASP A 261 23.09 -9.07 4.43
N LEU A 262 22.46 -8.13 5.15
CA LEU A 262 22.71 -6.70 4.99
C LEU A 262 23.84 -6.25 5.92
N PRO A 263 24.89 -5.59 5.40
CA PRO A 263 25.93 -5.03 6.24
C PRO A 263 25.40 -3.83 7.05
N PRO A 264 26.03 -3.46 8.17
CA PRO A 264 25.72 -2.22 8.89
C PRO A 264 25.77 -0.99 8.00
N GLY A 265 24.92 0.00 8.30
CA GLY A 265 24.83 1.26 7.57
C GLY A 265 23.95 1.20 6.32
N ARG A 266 24.37 1.92 5.27
CA ARG A 266 23.60 2.08 4.02
C ARG A 266 23.99 1.00 3.00
N SER A 267 22.99 0.40 2.38
CA SER A 267 23.16 -0.58 1.29
C SER A 267 22.23 -0.27 0.12
N ASP A 268 22.69 -0.52 -1.10
CA ASP A 268 21.82 -0.50 -2.29
C ASP A 268 21.35 -1.92 -2.59
N LEU A 269 20.04 -2.11 -2.65
CA LEU A 269 19.39 -3.34 -3.06
C LEU A 269 18.97 -3.25 -4.52
N TRP A 270 19.44 -4.21 -5.29
CA TRP A 270 19.15 -4.37 -6.70
C TRP A 270 18.06 -5.42 -6.87
N VAL A 271 17.01 -5.06 -7.59
CA VAL A 271 15.86 -5.91 -7.88
C VAL A 271 15.76 -6.06 -9.38
N ARG A 272 15.85 -7.29 -9.86
CA ARG A 272 15.75 -7.63 -11.28
C ARG A 272 14.49 -8.42 -11.52
N SER A 273 13.69 -7.96 -12.49
CA SER A 273 12.52 -8.66 -13.03
C SER A 273 12.68 -8.79 -14.54
N GLY A 274 12.70 -10.03 -15.02
CA GLY A 274 13.07 -10.33 -16.41
C GLY A 274 14.46 -9.79 -16.78
N ALA A 275 14.52 -8.96 -17.83
CA ALA A 275 15.75 -8.35 -18.31
C ALA A 275 16.05 -6.97 -17.68
N ALA A 276 15.12 -6.41 -16.91
CA ALA A 276 15.25 -5.08 -16.33
C ALA A 276 15.67 -5.16 -14.87
N THR A 277 16.42 -4.14 -14.42
CA THR A 277 16.87 -4.02 -13.05
C THR A 277 16.57 -2.62 -12.53
N ALA A 278 16.08 -2.53 -11.30
CA ALA A 278 15.98 -1.30 -10.54
C ALA A 278 16.82 -1.41 -9.25
N THR A 279 17.08 -0.27 -8.64
CA THR A 279 17.78 -0.20 -7.36
C THR A 279 17.05 0.74 -6.41
N PHE A 280 17.11 0.42 -5.13
CA PHE A 280 16.73 1.32 -4.04
C PHE A 280 17.71 1.14 -2.90
N PHE A 281 17.85 2.16 -2.06
CA PHE A 281 18.72 2.06 -0.90
C PHE A 281 17.92 1.68 0.34
N THR A 282 18.59 1.01 1.26
CA THR A 282 18.12 0.72 2.62
C THR A 282 19.20 1.12 3.62
N THR A 283 18.81 1.31 4.88
CA THR A 283 19.73 1.64 5.96
C THR A 283 19.41 0.77 7.16
N THR A 284 20.33 -0.12 7.52
CA THR A 284 20.17 -1.03 8.65
C THR A 284 20.74 -0.50 9.95
N GLY A 285 21.42 0.64 9.92
CA GLY A 285 22.07 1.23 11.10
C GLY A 285 23.28 0.42 11.56
N ASP A 286 23.80 0.77 12.75
CA ASP A 286 25.04 0.20 13.30
C ASP A 286 24.81 -0.61 14.58
N THR A 287 23.57 -0.66 15.06
CA THR A 287 23.15 -1.33 16.30
C THR A 287 21.96 -2.25 16.05
N GLY A 288 21.74 -3.19 16.97
CA GLY A 288 20.79 -4.28 16.76
C GLY A 288 21.35 -5.32 15.78
N ARG A 289 20.84 -6.54 15.86
CA ARG A 289 21.14 -7.58 14.88
C ARG A 289 19.89 -8.38 14.61
N SER A 290 19.64 -8.66 13.35
CA SER A 290 18.53 -9.53 13.00
C SER A 290 18.80 -10.97 13.44
N SER A 291 17.73 -11.71 13.73
CA SER A 291 17.82 -13.11 14.12
C SER A 291 18.19 -13.98 12.92
N PRO A 292 19.17 -14.91 13.04
CA PRO A 292 19.47 -15.87 11.97
C PRO A 292 18.28 -16.76 11.58
N VAL A 293 17.29 -16.93 12.47
CA VAL A 293 16.08 -17.74 12.22
C VAL A 293 15.28 -17.18 11.03
N LEU A 294 15.37 -15.88 10.75
CA LEU A 294 14.74 -15.25 9.58
C LEU A 294 15.20 -15.87 8.25
N ALA A 295 16.42 -16.40 8.18
CA ALA A 295 16.88 -17.05 6.96
C ALA A 295 16.25 -18.45 6.74
N GLY A 296 15.72 -19.08 7.80
CA GLY A 296 15.19 -20.44 7.81
C GLY A 296 13.77 -20.58 7.27
N ALA A 297 13.19 -21.78 7.41
CA ALA A 297 11.86 -22.12 6.90
C ALA A 297 10.74 -21.30 7.56
N ASP A 298 10.86 -21.02 8.86
CA ASP A 298 9.90 -20.23 9.64
C ASP A 298 10.10 -18.72 9.50
N GLY A 299 11.10 -18.30 8.72
CA GLY A 299 11.43 -16.90 8.52
C GLY A 299 10.23 -16.01 8.14
N PRO A 300 9.33 -16.42 7.22
CA PRO A 300 8.18 -15.61 6.87
C PRO A 300 7.18 -15.42 8.02
N GLU A 301 7.01 -16.41 8.89
CA GLU A 301 6.18 -16.27 10.07
C GLU A 301 6.81 -15.28 11.07
N CYS A 302 8.13 -15.39 11.29
CA CYS A 302 8.87 -14.42 12.09
C CYS A 302 8.77 -13.01 11.51
N ALA A 303 8.90 -12.86 10.20
CA ALA A 303 8.77 -11.57 9.52
C ALA A 303 7.36 -10.99 9.68
N SER A 304 6.32 -11.81 9.56
CA SER A 304 4.93 -11.38 9.77
C SER A 304 4.68 -10.93 11.22
N ALA A 305 5.23 -11.63 12.21
CA ALA A 305 5.20 -11.22 13.62
C ALA A 305 5.93 -9.88 13.84
N LEU A 306 7.12 -9.71 13.27
CA LEU A 306 7.89 -8.47 13.36
C LEU A 306 7.13 -7.29 12.74
N LEU A 307 6.54 -7.46 11.55
CA LEU A 307 5.69 -6.45 10.92
C LEU A 307 4.51 -6.06 11.82
N GLY A 308 3.85 -7.04 12.44
CA GLY A 308 2.78 -6.81 13.41
C GLY A 308 3.19 -5.90 14.58
N ARG A 309 4.39 -6.11 15.16
CA ARG A 309 4.93 -5.23 16.21
C ARG A 309 5.25 -3.85 15.67
N MET A 310 5.91 -3.77 14.51
CA MET A 310 6.35 -2.50 13.91
C MET A 310 5.19 -1.56 13.57
N LEU A 311 4.01 -2.08 13.23
CA LEU A 311 2.80 -1.25 13.04
C LEU A 311 2.47 -0.39 14.27
N VAL A 312 2.88 -0.82 15.47
CA VAL A 312 2.57 -0.16 16.74
C VAL A 312 3.81 0.52 17.32
N ALA A 313 4.94 -0.19 17.41
CA ALA A 313 6.19 0.33 17.96
C ALA A 313 6.94 1.25 16.99
N GLY A 314 6.62 1.21 15.71
CA GLY A 314 7.33 1.89 14.63
C GLY A 314 8.62 1.19 14.21
N THR A 315 9.30 0.44 15.08
CA THR A 315 10.62 -0.16 14.79
C THR A 315 10.82 -1.50 15.51
N ALA A 316 11.65 -2.38 14.95
CA ALA A 316 12.22 -3.53 15.65
C ALA A 316 13.54 -3.19 16.33
N THR A 317 13.78 -3.85 17.45
CA THR A 317 14.97 -3.69 18.28
C THR A 317 16.04 -4.77 18.03
N GLY A 318 15.65 -5.87 17.37
CA GLY A 318 16.50 -7.02 17.15
C GLY A 318 16.51 -7.97 18.36
N GLY A 319 16.71 -9.25 18.09
CA GLY A 319 16.70 -10.29 19.13
C GLY A 319 15.30 -10.67 19.63
N GLU A 320 14.23 -10.20 18.99
CA GLU A 320 12.89 -10.68 19.27
C GLU A 320 12.79 -12.19 18.96
N PRO A 321 12.18 -12.99 19.86
CA PRO A 321 11.99 -14.41 19.60
C PRO A 321 11.03 -14.61 18.43
N CYS A 322 11.32 -15.61 17.62
CA CYS A 322 10.43 -16.07 16.59
C CYS A 322 9.24 -16.82 17.21
N PRO A 323 8.03 -16.71 16.65
CA PRO A 323 6.89 -17.49 17.12
C PRO A 323 7.14 -19.01 17.11
N SER A 324 8.04 -19.51 16.26
CA SER A 324 8.40 -20.93 16.19
C SER A 324 9.39 -21.40 17.27
N ASP A 325 9.95 -20.47 18.06
CA ASP A 325 10.93 -20.79 19.11
C ASP A 325 10.31 -21.48 20.35
N GLY A 326 8.98 -21.53 20.46
CA GLY A 326 8.27 -22.25 21.52
C GLY A 326 6.75 -22.19 21.38
N LEU A 327 6.04 -23.06 22.11
CA LEU A 327 4.58 -23.08 22.15
C LEU A 327 4.06 -22.15 23.26
N ASP A 328 3.27 -21.15 22.86
CA ASP A 328 2.58 -20.29 23.81
C ASP A 328 1.52 -21.09 24.61
N PRO A 329 1.39 -20.89 25.93
CA PRO A 329 0.35 -21.56 26.73
C PRO A 329 -1.08 -21.35 26.21
N ILE A 330 -1.36 -20.21 25.58
CA ILE A 330 -2.65 -19.91 24.94
C ILE A 330 -2.89 -20.85 23.76
N ASP A 331 -1.86 -21.13 22.97
CA ASP A 331 -1.94 -22.05 21.85
C ASP A 331 -2.03 -23.50 22.33
N ALA A 332 -1.31 -23.87 23.39
CA ALA A 332 -1.44 -25.19 23.99
C ALA A 332 -2.89 -25.49 24.42
N ALA A 333 -3.58 -24.51 25.02
CA ALA A 333 -5.00 -24.63 25.36
C ALA A 333 -5.89 -24.75 24.11
N ALA A 334 -5.65 -23.93 23.08
CA ALA A 334 -6.43 -23.99 21.84
C ALA A 334 -6.25 -25.32 21.10
N LEU A 335 -5.08 -25.97 21.20
CA LEU A 335 -4.84 -27.30 20.64
C LEU A 335 -5.65 -28.39 21.36
N VAL A 336 -5.92 -28.24 22.67
CA VAL A 336 -6.81 -29.17 23.40
C VAL A 336 -8.22 -29.07 22.83
N ASP A 337 -8.77 -27.85 22.73
CA ASP A 337 -10.10 -27.63 22.18
C ASP A 337 -10.21 -28.05 20.69
N LEU A 338 -9.12 -27.91 19.92
CA LEU A 338 -9.05 -28.41 18.55
C LEU A 338 -9.19 -29.94 18.49
N VAL A 339 -8.50 -30.67 19.38
CA VAL A 339 -8.55 -32.14 19.45
C VAL A 339 -9.92 -32.62 19.90
N ASP A 340 -10.55 -31.93 20.85
CA ASP A 340 -11.92 -32.23 21.31
C ASP A 340 -12.95 -32.07 20.18
N ALA A 341 -12.69 -31.19 19.21
CA ALA A 341 -13.57 -30.96 18.06
C ALA A 341 -13.36 -31.94 16.90
N VAL A 342 -12.40 -32.86 16.97
CA VAL A 342 -12.17 -33.84 15.91
C VAL A 342 -13.29 -34.89 15.93
N GLU A 343 -14.17 -34.85 14.94
CA GLU A 343 -15.30 -35.79 14.80
C GLU A 343 -14.87 -37.14 14.20
N ALA A 344 -13.91 -37.84 14.83
CA ALA A 344 -13.46 -39.18 14.43
C ALA A 344 -12.76 -39.93 15.57
N ASP A 345 -12.72 -41.27 15.49
CA ASP A 345 -11.97 -42.11 16.44
C ASP A 345 -10.46 -42.13 16.17
N ARG A 346 -10.05 -41.76 14.94
CA ARG A 346 -8.67 -41.77 14.46
C ARG A 346 -8.34 -40.50 13.71
N ALA A 347 -7.14 -39.96 13.91
CA ALA A 347 -6.64 -38.82 13.16
C ALA A 347 -5.15 -38.94 12.86
N ALA A 348 -4.73 -38.47 11.70
CA ALA A 348 -3.32 -38.30 11.36
C ALA A 348 -2.77 -37.00 11.99
N LEU A 349 -1.53 -37.01 12.46
CA LEU A 349 -0.88 -35.82 13.05
C LEU A 349 0.37 -35.42 12.24
N ILE A 350 0.36 -34.21 11.65
CA ILE A 350 1.54 -33.58 11.05
C ILE A 350 2.19 -32.63 12.05
N THR A 351 3.50 -32.76 12.21
CA THR A 351 4.36 -31.93 13.03
C THR A 351 5.68 -31.72 12.30
N ASP A 352 6.46 -30.74 12.72
CA ASP A 352 7.82 -30.50 12.24
C ASP A 352 8.84 -30.65 13.39
N SER A 353 10.09 -30.28 13.10
CA SER A 353 11.20 -30.26 14.06
C SER A 353 11.41 -28.90 14.74
N SER A 354 10.53 -27.91 14.54
CA SER A 354 10.62 -26.64 15.25
C SER A 354 10.37 -26.87 16.75
N PRO A 355 10.96 -26.05 17.65
CA PRO A 355 10.66 -26.13 19.09
C PRO A 355 9.15 -26.10 19.37
N ARG A 356 8.42 -25.17 18.75
CA ARG A 356 6.95 -25.10 18.86
C ARG A 356 6.27 -26.37 18.36
N GLY A 357 6.66 -26.92 17.21
CA GLY A 357 6.05 -28.12 16.64
C GLY A 357 6.21 -29.35 17.55
N VAL A 358 7.41 -29.53 18.13
CA VAL A 358 7.67 -30.61 19.09
C VAL A 358 6.78 -30.49 20.33
N GLU A 359 6.68 -29.29 20.91
CA GLU A 359 5.82 -29.02 22.06
C GLU A 359 4.33 -29.18 21.73
N ALA A 360 3.91 -28.71 20.56
CA ALA A 360 2.53 -28.83 20.08
C ALA A 360 2.12 -30.28 19.85
N ALA A 361 3.00 -31.08 19.24
CA ALA A 361 2.76 -32.50 19.04
C ALA A 361 2.68 -33.26 20.37
N ALA A 362 3.43 -32.83 21.39
CA ALA A 362 3.31 -33.39 22.73
C ALA A 362 1.94 -33.03 23.36
N ALA A 363 1.50 -31.77 23.26
CA ALA A 363 0.20 -31.31 23.74
C ALA A 363 -0.96 -32.06 23.07
N VAL A 364 -0.94 -32.18 21.73
CA VAL A 364 -1.96 -32.91 20.97
C VAL A 364 -2.01 -34.39 21.34
N ARG A 365 -0.85 -35.06 21.54
CA ARG A 365 -0.83 -36.46 21.99
C ARG A 365 -1.40 -36.63 23.41
N VAL A 366 -1.22 -35.66 24.29
CA VAL A 366 -1.83 -35.67 25.63
C VAL A 366 -3.35 -35.51 25.53
N ALA A 367 -3.82 -34.51 24.79
CA ALA A 367 -5.24 -34.26 24.57
C ALA A 367 -5.94 -35.46 23.91
N ALA A 368 -5.34 -36.04 22.86
CA ALA A 368 -5.88 -37.17 22.13
C ALA A 368 -6.08 -38.41 23.03
N ARG A 369 -5.14 -38.66 23.97
CA ARG A 369 -5.32 -39.73 24.97
C ARG A 369 -6.46 -39.45 25.95
N ALA A 370 -6.70 -38.19 26.30
CA ALA A 370 -7.78 -37.82 27.20
C ALA A 370 -9.16 -37.97 26.54
N THR A 371 -9.25 -37.74 25.23
CA THR A 371 -10.50 -37.85 24.45
C THR A 371 -10.74 -39.23 23.82
N GLY A 372 -9.74 -40.12 23.86
CA GLY A 372 -9.80 -41.42 23.19
C GLY A 372 -9.50 -41.38 21.69
N LEU A 373 -9.05 -40.23 21.16
CA LEU A 373 -8.62 -40.10 19.77
C LEU A 373 -7.31 -40.85 19.51
N THR A 374 -7.33 -41.78 18.57
CA THR A 374 -6.12 -42.54 18.19
C THR A 374 -5.34 -41.80 17.10
N LEU A 375 -4.14 -41.35 17.44
CA LEU A 375 -3.24 -40.69 16.48
C LEU A 375 -2.50 -41.73 15.63
N VAL A 376 -2.49 -41.53 14.32
CA VAL A 376 -1.89 -42.42 13.32
C VAL A 376 -0.88 -41.67 12.44
N PRO A 377 -0.02 -42.39 11.68
CA PRO A 377 0.92 -41.75 10.75
C PRO A 377 0.25 -40.83 9.72
N PRO A 378 0.91 -39.72 9.31
CA PRO A 378 0.38 -38.73 8.36
C PRO A 378 -0.17 -39.30 7.05
N ASP A 379 0.47 -40.35 6.54
CA ASP A 379 0.17 -41.01 5.27
C ASP A 379 -1.03 -41.98 5.34
N THR A 380 -1.64 -42.14 6.52
CA THR A 380 -2.82 -43.00 6.68
C THR A 380 -4.00 -42.41 5.87
N PRO A 381 -4.56 -43.15 4.89
CA PRO A 381 -5.68 -42.65 4.09
C PRO A 381 -7.00 -42.67 4.88
N GLY A 382 -7.94 -41.80 4.49
CA GLY A 382 -9.33 -41.83 4.97
C GLY A 382 -9.55 -41.39 6.43
N VAL A 383 -8.54 -40.82 7.09
CA VAL A 383 -8.66 -40.22 8.43
C VAL A 383 -8.46 -38.70 8.35
N PRO A 384 -9.11 -37.90 9.21
CA PRO A 384 -8.86 -36.47 9.31
C PRO A 384 -7.41 -36.17 9.69
N LEU A 385 -6.96 -34.96 9.34
CA LEU A 385 -5.59 -34.51 9.54
C LEU A 385 -5.55 -33.39 10.59
N VAL A 386 -4.73 -33.53 11.62
CA VAL A 386 -4.39 -32.48 12.59
C VAL A 386 -3.00 -31.97 12.24
N ILE A 387 -2.85 -30.67 11.98
CA ILE A 387 -1.59 -30.05 11.58
C ILE A 387 -1.13 -29.08 12.66
N THR A 388 0.02 -29.39 13.27
CA THR A 388 0.70 -28.56 14.27
C THR A 388 2.15 -28.25 13.88
N SER A 389 2.47 -28.27 12.59
CA SER A 389 3.76 -27.82 12.06
C SER A 389 3.75 -26.32 11.78
N GLY A 390 4.88 -25.79 11.32
CA GLY A 390 5.03 -24.51 10.66
C GLY A 390 4.45 -24.51 9.24
N TRP A 391 4.57 -23.37 8.57
CA TRP A 391 3.86 -23.09 7.32
C TRP A 391 4.27 -24.01 6.17
N THR A 392 5.55 -24.39 6.10
CA THR A 392 6.11 -25.26 5.04
C THR A 392 5.42 -26.61 4.99
N ASP A 393 5.39 -27.33 6.12
CA ASP A 393 4.79 -28.66 6.16
C ASP A 393 3.25 -28.61 6.16
N ALA A 394 2.67 -27.49 6.61
CA ALA A 394 1.24 -27.28 6.58
C ALA A 394 0.67 -27.14 5.15
N ALA A 395 1.49 -26.74 4.17
CA ALA A 395 1.05 -26.57 2.77
C ALA A 395 0.89 -27.90 1.98
N THR A 396 0.95 -29.05 2.66
CA THR A 396 0.72 -30.38 2.07
C THR A 396 -0.74 -30.63 1.68
N ASP A 397 -0.97 -31.63 0.82
CA ASP A 397 -2.24 -31.95 0.16
C ASP A 397 -3.39 -32.33 1.13
N ARG A 398 -4.63 -31.95 0.79
CA ARG A 398 -5.75 -31.74 1.71
C ARG A 398 -7.11 -32.27 1.24
N ASP A 399 -7.12 -33.40 0.54
CA ASP A 399 -8.34 -34.08 0.07
C ASP A 399 -9.19 -34.74 1.19
N ARG A 400 -9.12 -34.24 2.42
CA ARG A 400 -9.75 -34.79 3.63
C ARG A 400 -9.96 -33.69 4.67
N PRO A 401 -10.82 -33.89 5.69
CA PRO A 401 -10.99 -32.89 6.75
C PRO A 401 -9.67 -32.55 7.43
N VAL A 402 -9.37 -31.25 7.56
CA VAL A 402 -8.13 -30.74 8.16
C VAL A 402 -8.45 -29.85 9.35
N TYR A 403 -7.72 -30.06 10.44
CA TYR A 403 -7.75 -29.31 11.69
C TYR A 403 -6.39 -28.62 11.86
N LEU A 404 -6.40 -27.29 11.82
CA LEU A 404 -5.22 -26.45 11.80
C LEU A 404 -4.95 -25.87 13.19
N ALA A 405 -3.67 -25.86 13.56
CA ALA A 405 -3.21 -25.09 14.71
C ALA A 405 -3.48 -23.58 14.55
N PRO A 406 -3.62 -22.83 15.67
CA PRO A 406 -4.01 -21.42 15.63
C PRO A 406 -3.10 -20.50 14.80
N TRP A 407 -1.79 -20.77 14.80
CA TRP A 407 -0.78 -19.97 14.08
C TRP A 407 -0.77 -20.21 12.55
N LEU A 408 -1.53 -21.19 12.06
CA LEU A 408 -1.66 -21.47 10.63
C LEU A 408 -2.74 -20.60 9.95
N LEU A 409 -3.35 -19.66 10.68
CA LEU A 409 -4.19 -18.63 10.07
C LEU A 409 -3.31 -17.66 9.26
N THR A 410 -3.20 -17.92 7.96
CA THR A 410 -2.68 -17.00 6.94
C THR A 410 -3.36 -17.35 5.63
N GLU A 411 -3.81 -16.34 4.87
CA GLU A 411 -4.64 -16.52 3.68
C GLU A 411 -4.13 -17.61 2.71
N PRO A 412 -2.83 -17.67 2.35
CA PRO A 412 -2.34 -18.67 1.40
C PRO A 412 -2.35 -20.12 1.94
N LEU A 413 -2.53 -20.32 3.24
CA LEU A 413 -2.70 -21.64 3.84
C LEU A 413 -4.17 -22.04 4.04
N LEU A 414 -5.14 -21.19 3.76
CA LEU A 414 -6.55 -21.51 4.01
C LEU A 414 -7.24 -22.07 2.76
N ALA A 415 -7.92 -23.19 2.93
CA ALA A 415 -8.74 -23.87 1.93
C ALA A 415 -10.12 -24.17 2.49
N ASP A 416 -11.10 -24.49 1.64
CA ASP A 416 -12.44 -24.86 2.10
C ASP A 416 -12.42 -26.20 2.86
N GLY A 417 -13.35 -26.36 3.82
CA GLY A 417 -13.49 -27.60 4.60
C GLY A 417 -12.44 -27.80 5.70
N GLN A 418 -11.63 -26.79 6.00
CA GLN A 418 -10.69 -26.82 7.11
C GLN A 418 -11.31 -26.21 8.37
N HIS A 419 -10.79 -26.62 9.53
CA HIS A 419 -11.19 -26.14 10.83
C HIS A 419 -9.98 -25.55 11.54
N ILE A 420 -10.14 -24.42 12.21
CA ILE A 420 -9.06 -23.78 12.98
C ILE A 420 -9.58 -23.34 14.34
N ALA A 421 -8.80 -23.60 15.38
CA ALA A 421 -9.10 -23.18 16.75
C ALA A 421 -8.52 -21.78 16.99
N LEU A 422 -9.39 -20.78 17.15
CA LEU A 422 -9.00 -19.39 17.38
C LEU A 422 -9.72 -18.82 18.60
N ARG A 423 -9.05 -17.93 19.35
CA ARG A 423 -9.69 -17.21 20.46
C ARG A 423 -10.25 -15.87 20.07
N TYR A 424 -10.07 -15.47 18.82
CA TYR A 424 -10.66 -14.28 18.23
C TYR A 424 -11.50 -14.68 17.01
N ASP A 425 -12.37 -13.75 16.61
CA ASP A 425 -13.09 -13.82 15.34
C ASP A 425 -12.26 -13.11 14.26
N PRO A 426 -11.77 -13.81 13.22
CA PRO A 426 -11.06 -13.16 12.12
C PRO A 426 -11.92 -12.18 11.30
N ASN A 427 -13.25 -12.27 11.42
CA ASN A 427 -14.17 -11.27 10.85
C ASN A 427 -14.51 -10.16 11.86
N GLY A 428 -14.01 -10.27 13.10
CA GLY A 428 -14.20 -9.32 14.17
C GLY A 428 -13.50 -7.98 13.94
N GLU A 429 -13.94 -6.95 14.66
CA GLU A 429 -13.42 -5.58 14.52
C GLU A 429 -11.91 -5.48 14.72
N SER A 430 -11.36 -6.17 15.73
CA SER A 430 -9.94 -6.14 16.05
C SER A 430 -9.05 -6.70 14.93
N PHE A 431 -9.40 -7.87 14.36
CA PHE A 431 -8.62 -8.46 13.28
C PHE A 431 -8.76 -7.65 11.97
N ARG A 432 -9.95 -7.13 11.68
CA ARG A 432 -10.15 -6.23 10.51
C ARG A 432 -9.34 -4.94 10.64
N ARG A 433 -9.25 -4.37 11.85
CA ARG A 433 -8.40 -3.21 12.12
C ARG A 433 -6.93 -3.53 11.86
N TYR A 434 -6.43 -4.65 12.37
CA TYR A 434 -5.06 -5.10 12.08
C TYR A 434 -4.83 -5.28 10.57
N ARG A 435 -5.74 -5.95 9.85
CA ARG A 435 -5.65 -6.09 8.38
C ARG A 435 -5.57 -4.75 7.66
N TYR A 436 -6.40 -3.79 8.06
CA TYR A 436 -6.41 -2.44 7.49
C TYR A 436 -5.07 -1.73 7.73
N GLU A 437 -4.59 -1.68 8.98
CA GLU A 437 -3.31 -1.05 9.34
C GLU A 437 -2.11 -1.72 8.63
N LEU A 438 -2.14 -3.05 8.51
CA LEU A 438 -1.15 -3.82 7.76
C LEU A 438 -1.18 -3.45 6.26
N SER A 439 -2.35 -3.39 5.65
CA SER A 439 -2.49 -3.08 4.22
C SER A 439 -2.11 -1.64 3.87
N GLU A 440 -2.35 -0.70 4.78
CA GLU A 440 -1.96 0.71 4.62
C GLU A 440 -0.44 0.88 4.62
N SER A 441 0.26 0.11 5.45
CA SER A 441 1.72 0.20 5.61
C SER A 441 2.50 -0.76 4.69
N TYR A 442 1.92 -1.93 4.40
CA TYR A 442 2.58 -3.08 3.75
C TYR A 442 1.60 -3.81 2.82
N SER A 443 1.17 -3.13 1.76
CA SER A 443 0.04 -3.56 0.90
C SER A 443 0.10 -4.97 0.31
N THR A 444 1.27 -5.59 0.18
CA THR A 444 1.43 -6.93 -0.39
C THR A 444 1.54 -8.04 0.66
N GLN A 445 1.55 -7.70 1.94
CA GLN A 445 1.69 -8.66 3.03
C GLN A 445 0.33 -9.22 3.42
N SER A 446 0.22 -10.54 3.44
CA SER A 446 -0.98 -11.20 3.98
C SER A 446 -1.01 -11.11 5.49
N ALA A 447 -2.20 -10.85 6.04
CA ALA A 447 -2.43 -10.91 7.46
C ALA A 447 -2.25 -12.35 7.98
N SER A 448 -1.60 -12.49 9.13
CA SER A 448 -1.40 -13.77 9.79
C SER A 448 -1.76 -13.72 11.27
N ALA A 449 -2.00 -14.88 11.89
CA ALA A 449 -2.15 -14.99 13.35
C ALA A 449 -0.91 -14.48 14.09
N ALA A 450 0.30 -14.79 13.60
CA ALA A 450 1.55 -14.38 14.21
C ALA A 450 1.69 -12.84 14.22
N GLY A 451 1.38 -12.18 13.10
CA GLY A 451 1.38 -10.73 12.99
C GLY A 451 0.29 -10.07 13.84
N TYR A 452 -0.93 -10.59 13.83
CA TYR A 452 -2.03 -10.06 14.63
C TYR A 452 -1.75 -10.11 16.14
N ARG A 453 -1.22 -11.24 16.63
CA ARG A 453 -0.88 -11.40 18.04
C ARG A 453 0.26 -10.50 18.47
N ALA A 454 1.26 -10.35 17.61
CA ALA A 454 2.37 -9.45 17.89
C ALA A 454 1.92 -7.97 17.93
N TRP A 455 0.98 -7.60 17.04
CA TRP A 455 0.30 -6.30 17.05
C TRP A 455 -0.50 -6.07 18.33
N LEU A 456 -1.31 -7.05 18.76
CA LEU A 456 -2.04 -6.98 20.04
C LEU A 456 -1.10 -6.85 21.25
N ALA A 457 -0.03 -7.65 21.29
CA ALA A 457 0.94 -7.67 22.37
C ALA A 457 1.61 -6.29 22.52
N GLU A 458 1.99 -5.65 21.41
CA GLU A 458 2.60 -4.33 21.42
C GLU A 458 1.62 -3.24 21.89
N ARG A 459 0.33 -3.38 21.54
CA ARG A 459 -0.76 -2.50 22.04
C ARG A 459 -1.14 -2.77 23.49
N ARG A 460 -0.62 -3.85 24.09
CA ARG A 460 -1.02 -4.37 25.41
C ARG A 460 -2.52 -4.69 25.47
N GLU A 461 -3.07 -5.12 24.35
CA GLU A 461 -4.46 -5.55 24.23
C GLU A 461 -4.51 -7.08 24.31
N PRO A 462 -5.39 -7.68 25.14
CA PRO A 462 -5.51 -9.13 25.22
C PRO A 462 -6.19 -9.72 23.99
N GLU A 463 -5.78 -10.92 23.58
CA GLU A 463 -6.57 -11.76 22.67
C GLU A 463 -7.84 -12.20 23.45
N THR A 464 -8.99 -11.60 23.13
CA THR A 464 -10.23 -11.80 23.89
C THR A 464 -11.17 -12.79 23.21
N GLY A 465 -11.67 -13.74 24.00
CA GLY A 465 -12.71 -14.69 23.59
C GLY A 465 -12.45 -16.12 24.08
N PRO A 466 -13.50 -16.95 24.15
CA PRO A 466 -13.31 -18.40 24.27
C PRO A 466 -12.68 -18.94 22.99
N VAL A 467 -11.94 -20.05 23.08
CA VAL A 467 -11.51 -20.78 21.88
C VAL A 467 -12.76 -21.23 21.13
N ARG A 468 -12.78 -20.99 19.82
CA ARG A 468 -13.82 -21.45 18.91
C ARG A 468 -13.15 -22.18 17.76
N VAL A 469 -13.56 -23.41 17.53
CA VAL A 469 -13.21 -24.16 16.32
C VAL A 469 -14.15 -23.69 15.20
N GLN A 470 -13.58 -23.04 14.19
CA GLN A 470 -14.32 -22.40 13.12
C GLN A 470 -13.94 -23.01 11.77
N ALA A 471 -14.95 -23.24 10.93
CA ALA A 471 -14.71 -23.63 9.54
C ALA A 471 -14.13 -22.45 8.76
N THR A 472 -13.06 -22.68 8.01
CA THR A 472 -12.36 -21.67 7.20
C THR A 472 -13.24 -21.07 6.10
N SER A 473 -14.25 -21.79 5.62
CA SER A 473 -15.23 -21.30 4.64
C SER A 473 -16.10 -20.15 5.17
N ARG A 474 -16.11 -19.91 6.49
CA ARG A 474 -16.79 -18.77 7.12
C ARG A 474 -15.87 -17.56 7.33
N LEU A 475 -14.57 -17.74 7.11
CA LEU A 475 -13.64 -16.63 7.06
C LEU A 475 -13.92 -15.93 5.75
N ASP A 476 -14.29 -14.66 5.83
CA ASP A 476 -14.78 -13.93 4.68
C ASP A 476 -13.69 -13.87 3.61
N ARG A 477 -13.84 -14.70 2.55
CA ARG A 477 -13.04 -14.56 1.33
C ARG A 477 -13.39 -13.27 0.60
N ASP A 478 -14.54 -12.67 0.92
CA ASP A 478 -14.94 -11.35 0.43
C ASP A 478 -14.26 -10.22 1.21
N GLY A 479 -13.08 -10.51 1.79
CA GLY A 479 -12.15 -9.51 2.31
C GLY A 479 -11.68 -8.61 1.18
N VAL A 480 -12.57 -7.70 0.77
CA VAL A 480 -12.38 -6.41 0.14
C VAL A 480 -11.19 -6.45 -0.80
N SER A 481 -11.48 -6.55 -2.10
CA SER A 481 -10.69 -5.83 -3.09
C SER A 481 -10.49 -4.43 -2.51
N LEU A 482 -9.33 -4.19 -1.89
CA LEU A 482 -8.97 -2.86 -1.44
C LEU A 482 -8.99 -2.00 -2.72
N PRO A 483 -9.60 -0.80 -2.67
CA PRO A 483 -9.76 0.05 -3.85
C PRO A 483 -8.44 0.35 -4.56
#